data_AF-A0AAP4A3D4-F1
#
_entry.id   AF-A0AAP4A3D4-F1
#
_cell.length_a   1.000
_cell.length_b   1.000
_cell.length_c   1.000
_cell.angle_alpha   90.00
_cell.angle_beta   90.00
_cell.angle_gamma   90.00
#
_symmetry.space_group_name_H-M   'P 1'
#
loop_
_entity.id
_entity.type
_entity.pdbx_description
1 polymer ?
#
loop_
_entity_poly.entity_id
_entity_poly.type
_entity_poly.pdbx_seq_one_letter_code
_entity_poly.pdbx_strand_id
1 'polypeptide(L)'
;MTALALTFINQLIIFVLGPKIAAGSTLPLLETVQLIELAEVFERMDALFTLFLFLGLIIKMVAFFNGAVIGLERITKIGFKKWVLPLGALIYGLSFLSPNYTHHIMTGRKTVVTFWFPVFQFILPLLLFIVIVIRKRKKLKKQPAS
;
A
#
# COMPACT_ATOMS: atom_id res chain seq x y z
N MET A 1 -13.57 10.39 2.18
CA MET A 1 -13.52 10.00 3.61
C MET A 1 -12.10 9.59 4.04
N THR A 2 -11.45 8.64 3.37
CA THR A 2 -10.08 8.19 3.72
C THR A 2 -9.02 9.30 3.67
N ALA A 3 -9.02 10.14 2.63
CA ALA A 3 -8.10 11.28 2.53
C ALA A 3 -8.25 12.26 3.70
N LEU A 4 -9.49 12.59 4.08
CA LEU A 4 -9.78 13.48 5.21
C LEU A 4 -9.31 12.88 6.54
N ALA A 5 -9.56 11.59 6.77
CA ALA A 5 -9.10 10.91 7.98
C ALA A 5 -7.56 10.88 8.07
N LEU A 6 -6.87 10.61 6.96
CA LEU A 6 -5.40 10.62 6.90
C LEU A 6 -4.83 12.03 7.15
N THR A 7 -5.41 13.06 6.55
CA THR A 7 -5.00 14.45 6.79
C THR A 7 -5.21 14.85 8.25
N PHE A 8 -6.35 14.51 8.83
CA PHE A 8 -6.66 14.80 10.22
C PHE A 8 -5.68 14.13 11.20
N ILE A 9 -5.45 12.82 11.02
CA ILE A 9 -4.50 12.06 11.85
C ILE A 9 -3.08 12.63 11.70
N ASN A 10 -2.64 12.93 10.48
CA ASN A 10 -1.31 13.48 10.25
C ASN A 10 -1.13 14.87 10.90
N GLN A 11 -2.19 15.67 10.94
CA GLN A 11 -2.16 16.96 11.61
C GLN A 11 -2.02 16.81 13.13
N LEU A 12 -2.76 15.87 13.74
CA LEU A 12 -2.62 15.55 15.17
C LEU A 12 -1.21 15.10 15.52
N ILE A 13 -0.63 14.21 14.72
CA ILE A 13 0.75 13.74 14.87
C ILE A 13 1.73 14.92 14.88
N ILE A 14 1.61 15.85 13.92
CA ILE A 14 2.50 17.01 13.83
C ILE A 14 2.31 17.94 15.03
N PHE A 15 1.09 18.09 15.55
CA PHE A 15 0.83 18.90 16.74
C PHE A 15 1.42 18.30 18.02
N VAL A 16 1.50 16.97 18.13
CA VAL A 16 2.08 16.30 19.30
C VAL A 16 3.60 16.19 19.20
N LEU A 17 4.12 15.63 18.10
CA LEU A 17 5.56 15.38 17.93
C LEU A 17 6.35 16.61 17.45
N GLY A 18 5.67 17.61 16.89
CA GLY A 18 6.31 18.66 16.13
C GLY A 18 6.79 18.20 14.74
N PRO A 19 7.01 19.14 13.80
CA PRO A 19 7.26 18.82 12.40
C PRO A 19 8.59 18.09 12.15
N LYS A 20 9.61 18.34 12.97
CA LYS A 20 10.94 17.72 12.79
C LYS A 20 10.93 16.24 13.14
N ILE A 21 10.31 15.88 14.27
CA ILE A 21 10.25 14.49 14.75
C ILE A 21 9.26 13.70 13.90
N ALA A 22 8.08 14.27 13.61
CA ALA A 22 7.07 13.63 12.77
C ALA A 22 7.59 13.27 11.36
N ALA A 23 8.49 14.10 10.78
CA ALA A 23 9.08 13.82 9.47
C ALA A 23 10.17 12.73 9.49
N GLY A 24 10.86 12.56 10.61
CA GLY A 24 11.94 11.58 10.79
C GLY A 24 11.47 10.22 11.33
N SER A 25 10.29 10.17 11.95
CA SER A 25 9.74 8.95 12.54
C SER A 25 9.32 7.92 11.49
N THR A 26 9.59 6.66 11.78
CA THR A 26 9.16 5.52 10.96
C THR A 26 7.70 5.17 11.20
N LEU A 27 7.21 5.35 12.44
CA LEU A 27 5.85 5.03 12.88
C LEU A 27 5.32 6.20 13.75
N PRO A 28 5.10 7.39 13.16
CA PRO A 28 4.81 8.59 13.92
C PRO A 28 3.51 8.51 14.74
N LEU A 29 2.54 7.72 14.29
CA LEU A 29 1.31 7.49 15.05
C LEU A 29 1.54 6.66 16.32
N LEU A 30 2.48 5.70 16.28
CA LEU A 30 2.86 4.89 17.45
C LEU A 30 3.58 5.76 18.48
N GLU A 31 4.58 6.54 18.05
CA GLU A 31 5.30 7.48 18.92
C GLU A 31 4.36 8.51 19.56
N THR A 32 3.37 8.99 18.80
CA THR A 32 2.33 9.91 19.33
C THR A 32 1.53 9.25 20.45
N VAL A 33 1.16 7.97 20.32
CA VAL A 33 0.42 7.22 21.35
C VAL A 33 1.30 6.95 22.58
N GLN A 34 2.58 6.65 22.38
CA GLN A 34 3.53 6.41 23.45
C GLN A 34 3.79 7.65 24.32
N LEU A 35 3.67 8.85 23.77
CA LEU A 35 3.81 10.11 24.54
C LEU A 35 2.58 10.44 25.42
N ILE A 36 1.46 9.72 25.29
CA ILE A 36 0.26 9.94 26.09
C ILE A 36 0.46 9.26 27.46
N GLU A 37 1.30 9.85 28.31
CA GLU A 37 1.56 9.42 29.69
C GLU A 37 0.56 10.01 30.70
N LEU A 38 -0.75 9.79 30.49
CA LEU A 38 -1.78 10.24 31.45
C LEU A 38 -2.30 9.04 32.27
N ALA A 39 -1.58 8.69 33.34
CA ALA A 39 -1.86 7.62 34.31
C ALA A 39 -1.74 6.17 33.76
N GLU A 40 -1.25 5.25 34.60
CA GLU A 40 -0.94 3.81 34.38
C GLU A 40 -1.90 3.01 33.46
N VAL A 41 -3.12 3.49 33.25
CA VAL A 41 -4.12 2.91 32.35
C VAL A 41 -3.75 3.05 30.87
N PHE A 42 -3.08 4.14 30.46
CA PHE A 42 -2.73 4.39 29.05
C PHE A 42 -1.40 3.77 28.61
N GLU A 43 -0.54 3.33 29.52
CA GLU A 43 0.70 2.61 29.19
C GLU A 43 0.40 1.29 28.44
N ARG A 44 -0.74 0.66 28.75
CA ARG A 44 -1.24 -0.55 28.06
C ARG A 44 -1.82 -0.28 26.68
N MET A 45 -2.13 0.98 26.34
CA MET A 45 -2.65 1.32 25.01
C MET A 45 -1.60 1.19 23.92
N ASP A 46 -0.31 1.39 24.21
CA ASP A 46 0.77 1.14 23.26
C ASP A 46 0.73 -0.31 22.75
N ALA A 47 0.66 -1.29 23.67
CA ALA A 47 0.58 -2.70 23.31
C ALA A 47 -0.65 -3.02 22.44
N LEU A 48 -1.81 -2.45 22.75
CA LEU A 48 -3.03 -2.61 21.94
C LEU A 48 -2.88 -1.96 20.56
N PHE A 49 -2.30 -0.77 20.49
CA PHE A 49 -2.10 -0.05 19.26
C PHE A 49 -1.11 -0.77 18.33
N THR A 50 -0.01 -1.25 18.90
CA THR A 50 0.96 -2.11 18.21
C THR A 50 0.28 -3.38 17.69
N LEU A 51 -0.57 -4.04 18.48
CA LEU A 51 -1.35 -5.19 18.03
C LEU A 51 -2.23 -4.84 16.82
N PHE A 52 -2.95 -3.72 16.85
CA PHE A 52 -3.75 -3.27 15.71
C PHE A 52 -2.92 -2.97 14.46
N LEU A 53 -1.73 -2.36 14.62
CA LEU A 53 -0.80 -2.12 13.51
C LEU A 53 -0.36 -3.45 12.88
N PHE A 54 0.01 -4.44 13.69
CA PHE A 54 0.40 -5.77 13.21
C PHE A 54 -0.76 -6.50 12.51
N LEU A 55 -1.96 -6.46 13.08
CA LEU A 55 -3.15 -7.03 12.44
C LEU A 55 -3.42 -6.37 11.09
N GLY A 56 -3.37 -5.04 11.02
CA GLY A 56 -3.53 -4.30 9.77
C GLY A 56 -2.48 -4.66 8.73
N LEU A 57 -1.22 -4.83 9.14
CA LEU A 57 -0.12 -5.29 8.29
C LEU A 57 -0.39 -6.70 7.74
N ILE A 58 -0.80 -7.65 8.59
CA ILE A 58 -1.09 -9.03 8.16
C ILE A 58 -2.23 -9.05 7.15
N ILE A 59 -3.33 -8.35 7.43
CA ILE A 59 -4.48 -8.27 6.50
C ILE A 59 -4.03 -7.70 5.14
N LYS A 60 -3.23 -6.63 5.16
CA LYS A 60 -2.70 -6.00 3.95
C LYS A 60 -1.77 -6.93 3.17
N MET A 61 -0.89 -7.66 3.85
CA MET A 61 0.01 -8.63 3.23
C MET A 61 -0.75 -9.78 2.59
N VAL A 62 -1.75 -10.34 3.28
CA VAL A 62 -2.60 -11.41 2.74
C VAL A 62 -3.38 -10.92 1.52
N ALA A 63 -3.94 -9.70 1.56
CA ALA A 63 -4.66 -9.12 0.44
C ALA A 63 -3.78 -8.95 -0.80
N PHE A 64 -2.54 -8.44 -0.64
CA PHE A 64 -1.60 -8.32 -1.75
C PHE A 64 -1.14 -9.67 -2.29
N PHE A 65 -0.85 -10.63 -1.41
CA PHE A 65 -0.46 -11.97 -1.82
C PHE A 65 -1.56 -12.63 -2.65
N ASN A 66 -2.80 -12.59 -2.17
CA ASN A 66 -3.95 -13.14 -2.88
C ASN A 66 -4.16 -12.45 -4.24
N GLY A 67 -4.11 -11.11 -4.26
CA GLY A 67 -4.18 -10.33 -5.50
C GLY A 67 -3.10 -10.70 -6.52
N ALA A 68 -1.87 -10.96 -6.06
CA ALA A 68 -0.77 -11.39 -6.93
C ALA A 68 -0.98 -12.81 -7.48
N VAL A 69 -1.47 -13.77 -6.68
CA VAL A 69 -1.78 -15.12 -7.16
C VAL A 69 -2.92 -15.09 -8.19
N ILE A 70 -4.00 -14.36 -7.92
CA ILE A 70 -5.12 -14.19 -8.88
C ILE A 70 -4.63 -13.51 -10.17
N GLY A 71 -3.79 -12.49 -10.05
CA GLY A 71 -3.19 -11.81 -11.21
C GLY A 71 -2.38 -12.76 -12.09
N LEU A 72 -1.53 -13.58 -11.48
CA LEU A 72 -0.73 -14.59 -12.18
C LEU A 72 -1.59 -15.69 -12.78
N GLU A 73 -2.59 -16.18 -12.07
CA GLU A 73 -3.57 -17.14 -12.58
C GLU A 73 -4.28 -16.58 -13.83
N ARG A 74 -4.69 -15.31 -13.81
CA ARG A 74 -5.39 -14.70 -14.96
C ARG A 74 -4.49 -14.55 -16.18
N ILE A 75 -3.20 -14.26 -15.99
CA ILE A 75 -2.23 -14.09 -17.07
C ILE A 75 -1.81 -15.45 -17.65
N THR A 76 -1.51 -16.41 -16.77
CA THR A 76 -0.91 -17.70 -17.17
C THR A 76 -1.95 -18.79 -17.42
N LYS A 77 -3.20 -18.58 -16.98
CA LYS A 77 -4.30 -19.56 -16.99
C LYS A 77 -4.00 -20.84 -16.20
N ILE A 78 -2.97 -20.81 -15.34
CA ILE A 78 -2.60 -21.91 -14.44
C ILE A 78 -3.36 -21.70 -13.13
N GLY A 79 -4.02 -22.75 -12.62
CA GLY A 79 -4.87 -22.66 -11.45
C GLY A 79 -4.17 -22.12 -10.19
N PHE A 80 -4.90 -21.32 -9.41
CA PHE A 80 -4.49 -20.63 -8.19
C PHE A 80 -3.52 -21.43 -7.30
N LYS A 81 -3.89 -22.67 -6.95
CA LYS A 81 -3.13 -23.54 -6.02
C LYS A 81 -1.68 -23.77 -6.44
N LYS A 82 -1.40 -23.79 -7.75
CA LYS A 82 -0.05 -24.04 -8.29
C LYS A 82 0.86 -22.82 -8.14
N TRP A 83 0.29 -21.61 -8.06
CA TRP A 83 1.05 -20.36 -7.93
C TRP A 83 1.31 -19.95 -6.48
N VAL A 84 0.53 -20.46 -5.52
CA VAL A 84 0.68 -20.13 -4.08
C VAL A 84 2.09 -20.45 -3.58
N LEU A 85 2.57 -21.68 -3.78
CA LEU A 85 3.90 -22.12 -3.32
C LEU A 85 5.07 -21.36 -3.98
N PRO A 86 5.17 -21.27 -5.31
CA PRO A 86 6.29 -20.57 -5.94
C PRO A 86 6.30 -19.07 -5.61
N LEU A 87 5.13 -18.43 -5.54
CA LEU A 87 5.06 -17.02 -5.18
C LEU A 87 5.43 -16.79 -3.70
N GLY A 88 4.98 -17.66 -2.81
CA GLY A 88 5.37 -17.61 -1.39
C GLY A 88 6.89 -17.80 -1.20
N ALA A 89 7.47 -18.79 -1.88
CA ALA A 89 8.92 -19.02 -1.86
C ALA A 89 9.72 -17.84 -2.43
N LEU A 90 9.22 -17.21 -3.49
CA LEU A 90 9.84 -16.02 -4.08
C LEU A 90 9.81 -14.84 -3.10
N ILE A 91 8.67 -14.55 -2.48
CA ILE A 91 8.54 -13.46 -1.50
C ILE A 91 9.43 -13.71 -0.29
N TYR A 92 9.48 -14.95 0.19
CA TYR A 92 10.37 -15.35 1.29
C TYR A 92 11.85 -15.14 0.92
N GLY A 93 12.28 -15.57 -0.27
CA GLY A 93 13.64 -15.33 -0.75
C GLY A 93 13.99 -13.85 -0.88
N LEU A 94 13.06 -13.03 -1.41
CA LEU A 94 13.24 -11.58 -1.53
C LEU A 94 13.32 -10.87 -0.18
N SER A 95 12.80 -11.47 0.88
CA SER A 95 12.83 -10.89 2.23
C SER A 95 14.26 -10.77 2.77
N PHE A 96 15.17 -11.64 2.34
CA PHE A 96 16.59 -11.61 2.75
C PHE A 96 17.43 -10.57 2.00
N LEU A 97 16.88 -9.94 0.95
CA LEU A 97 17.63 -8.98 0.14
C LEU A 97 17.89 -7.66 0.88
N SER A 98 17.07 -7.33 1.89
CA SER A 98 17.28 -6.11 2.68
C SER A 98 18.06 -6.41 3.95
N PRO A 99 19.24 -5.79 4.17
CA PRO A 99 20.06 -6.04 5.35
C PRO A 99 19.40 -5.57 6.65
N ASN A 100 18.54 -4.56 6.56
CA ASN A 100 17.84 -4.02 7.71
C ASN A 100 16.49 -3.42 7.30
N TYR A 101 15.59 -3.24 8.27
CA TYR A 101 14.25 -2.71 8.04
C TYR A 101 14.27 -1.30 7.45
N THR A 102 15.10 -0.40 7.98
CA THR A 102 15.22 0.98 7.50
C THR A 102 15.65 1.02 6.03
N HIS A 103 16.60 0.19 5.63
CA HIS A 103 17.02 0.07 4.24
C HIS A 103 15.89 -0.44 3.34
N HIS A 104 15.07 -1.38 3.84
CA HIS A 104 13.92 -1.90 3.11
C HIS A 104 12.89 -0.81 2.83
N ILE A 105 12.53 -0.04 3.86
CA ILE A 105 11.56 1.06 3.74
C ILE A 105 12.08 2.18 2.84
N MET A 106 13.35 2.57 2.99
CA MET A 106 13.94 3.60 2.13
C MET A 106 13.95 3.19 0.66
N THR A 107 14.37 1.95 0.38
CA THR A 107 14.40 1.41 -1.00
C THR A 107 12.98 1.28 -1.55
N GLY A 108 12.05 0.75 -0.75
CA GLY A 108 10.64 0.64 -1.12
C GLY A 108 10.00 2.00 -1.42
N ARG A 109 10.29 3.03 -0.61
CA ARG A 109 9.79 4.39 -0.85
C ARG A 109 10.37 4.99 -2.13
N LYS A 110 11.69 4.88 -2.34
CA LYS A 110 12.34 5.42 -3.54
C LYS A 110 11.90 4.73 -4.83
N THR A 111 11.73 3.41 -4.80
CA THR A 111 11.42 2.63 -6.01
C THR A 111 9.91 2.43 -6.17
N VAL A 112 9.24 1.82 -5.20
CA VAL A 112 7.84 1.42 -5.33
C VAL A 112 6.92 2.65 -5.31
N VAL A 113 7.09 3.55 -4.34
CA VAL A 113 6.19 4.70 -4.18
C VAL A 113 6.45 5.75 -5.27
N THR A 114 7.71 6.06 -5.58
CA THR A 114 8.02 7.09 -6.58
C THR A 114 7.79 6.60 -8.00
N PHE A 115 8.10 5.35 -8.32
CA PHE A 115 8.07 4.87 -9.71
C PHE A 115 6.88 3.96 -10.00
N TRP A 116 6.66 2.91 -9.20
CA TRP A 116 5.63 1.92 -9.50
C TRP A 116 4.21 2.47 -9.26
N PHE A 117 3.95 3.13 -8.14
CA PHE A 117 2.60 3.61 -7.82
C PHE A 117 2.03 4.58 -8.87
N PRO A 118 2.77 5.60 -9.35
CA PRO A 118 2.25 6.49 -10.38
C PRO A 118 1.94 5.79 -11.70
N VAL A 119 2.70 4.74 -12.06
CA VAL A 119 2.43 3.95 -13.26
C VAL A 119 1.07 3.26 -13.16
N PHE A 120 0.78 2.59 -12.05
CA PHE A 120 -0.49 1.89 -11.87
C PHE A 120 -1.66 2.84 -11.59
N GLN A 121 -1.42 3.98 -10.95
CA GLN A 121 -2.46 4.92 -10.55
C GLN A 121 -2.82 5.94 -11.64
N PHE A 122 -1.87 6.38 -12.45
CA PHE A 122 -2.11 7.39 -13.49
C PHE A 122 -1.95 6.83 -14.90
N ILE A 123 -0.86 6.13 -15.19
CA ILE A 123 -0.57 5.68 -16.56
C ILE A 123 -1.57 4.61 -17.01
N LEU A 124 -1.83 3.60 -16.18
CA LEU A 124 -2.74 2.51 -16.54
C LEU A 124 -4.18 3.00 -16.78
N PRO A 125 -4.80 3.83 -15.91
CA PRO A 125 -6.13 4.38 -16.18
C PRO A 125 -6.16 5.30 -17.40
N LEU A 126 -5.12 6.11 -17.62
CA LEU A 126 -5.03 6.97 -18.80
C LEU A 126 -4.95 6.16 -20.10
N LEU A 127 -4.17 5.08 -20.11
CA LEU A 127 -4.08 4.17 -21.26
C LEU A 127 -5.43 3.52 -21.54
N LEU A 128 -6.10 3.01 -20.51
CA LEU A 128 -7.46 2.45 -20.64
C LEU A 128 -8.45 3.49 -21.18
N PHE A 129 -8.38 4.73 -20.69
CA PHE A 129 -9.21 5.83 -21.17
C PHE A 129 -8.97 6.12 -22.65
N ILE A 130 -7.71 6.23 -23.08
CA ILE A 130 -7.33 6.42 -24.48
C ILE A 130 -7.88 5.29 -25.35
N VAL A 131 -7.72 4.03 -24.94
CA VAL A 131 -8.24 2.86 -25.65
C VAL A 131 -9.77 2.94 -25.79
N ILE A 132 -10.48 3.31 -24.72
CA ILE A 132 -11.94 3.46 -24.74
C ILE A 132 -12.36 4.56 -25.72
N VAL A 133 -11.71 5.73 -25.69
CA VAL A 133 -12.01 6.85 -26.60
C VAL A 133 -11.78 6.46 -28.06
N ILE A 134 -10.66 5.80 -28.37
CA ILE A 134 -10.35 5.34 -29.73
C ILE A 134 -11.40 4.32 -30.21
N ARG A 135 -11.76 3.34 -29.37
CA ARG A 135 -12.77 2.33 -29.72
C ARG A 135 -14.14 2.96 -29.93
N LYS A 136 -14.54 3.93 -29.08
CA LYS A 136 -15.83 4.64 -29.22
C LYS A 136 -15.88 5.44 -30.52
N ARG A 137 -14.81 6.15 -30.89
CA ARG A 137 -14.72 6.88 -32.17
C ARG A 137 -14.79 5.95 -33.37
N LYS A 138 -14.13 4.79 -33.33
CA LYS A 138 -14.21 3.77 -34.41
C LYS A 138 -15.60 3.15 -34.55
N LYS A 139 -16.35 2.99 -33.46
CA LYS A 139 -17.73 2.45 -33.48
C LYS A 139 -18.73 3.47 -34.04
N LEU A 140 -18.59 4.75 -33.68
CA LEU A 140 -19.42 5.85 -34.21
C LEU A 140 -19.22 6.06 -35.72
N LYS A 141 -17.98 5.90 -36.23
CA LYS A 141 -17.69 6.00 -37.67
C LYS A 141 -18.24 4.85 -38.53
N LYS A 142 -18.72 3.76 -37.90
CA LYS A 142 -19.31 2.57 -38.57
C LYS A 142 -20.84 2.57 -38.57
N GLN A 143 -21.50 3.49 -37.87
CA GLN A 143 -22.94 3.73 -38.03
C GLN A 143 -23.11 4.85 -39.05
N PRO A 144 -23.54 4.57 -40.30
CA PRO A 144 -24.01 5.64 -41.16
C PRO A 144 -25.28 6.21 -40.51
N ALA A 145 -25.36 7.54 -40.46
CA ALA A 145 -26.59 8.23 -40.11
C ALA A 145 -27.68 7.75 -41.08
N SER A 146 -28.67 7.05 -40.54
CA SER A 146 -29.94 6.77 -41.19
C SER A 146 -30.76 8.05 -41.27
#